data_AF-A0A933UT66-F1
#
_entry.id   AF-A0A933UT66-F1
#
_cell.length_a   1.000
_cell.length_b   1.000
_cell.length_c   1.000
_cell.angle_alpha   90.00
_cell.angle_beta   90.00
_cell.angle_gamma   90.00
#
_symmetry.space_group_name_H-M   'P 1'
#
loop_
_entity.id
_entity.type
_entity.pdbx_description
1 polymer ?
#
loop_
_entity_poly.entity_id
_entity_poly.type
_entity_poly.pdbx_seq_one_letter_code
_entity_poly.pdbx_strand_id
1 'polypeptide(L)'
;MAGRESFEVQIHSDKRWTVIRVHDSQADAIADAQASLKQRRDAEAVRVIRSWLRADGQSTEKEVFAKKQDNPGKPVHVAAIDEAPWCAGLDDLYALPARRTLGRLLRSYLDSVTLTPTELLHSHRALKPLLAHDTLLPAALDRVATLQAQSAEAPPGTDARLRKEDLFRLADQVSARAKRLADDGRLPEFDGENLAGLMVGIARVAAAEERPFLVRGALAAYLGLATSWEAKLDRLLALFAPDLPPEGATILDEILAEVLDAASVLHELLGPQPDLGAALGTIARLGAGKMRELPRPPIGPLAQIDALLAAGRVPMCRSVLFERVRRELKSGRRLGGNGNGEGAAFAALFALLHDGQGTVPEGLEMLEAILDRAGRVFAPPDQPADPHQTLNGLAGLLAEAKARIRFLAGLAGTGFGAKHGDLVAERLGNVILPIKEIHELCYFRDTPKKKMTDVTALERVLLAAPLPEAPRRRLVDKLDALLAEFIKREGIIEKLDHPDDSLKVRADRLVQFCASGLLIDGKALAIARERTQALLRQPDFVAKYAAAVSDPREAETALRHFHTLLTKAGFSAQHLGR
;
A
#
# COMPACT_ATOMS: atom_id res chain seq x y z
N MET A 1 64.38 15.10 -31.02
CA MET A 1 63.24 15.16 -30.09
C MET A 1 62.36 13.96 -30.38
N ALA A 2 62.25 13.01 -29.45
CA ALA A 2 61.41 11.83 -29.64
C ALA A 2 59.95 12.27 -29.79
N GLY A 3 59.28 11.81 -30.84
CA GLY A 3 57.85 12.05 -31.03
C GLY A 3 57.11 11.53 -29.81
N ARG A 4 56.36 12.40 -29.14
CA ARG A 4 55.61 12.07 -27.92
C ARG A 4 54.51 11.08 -28.33
N GLU A 5 54.67 9.84 -27.92
CA GLU A 5 53.69 8.77 -28.14
C GLU A 5 52.84 8.63 -26.88
N SER A 6 51.54 8.44 -27.05
CA SER A 6 50.58 8.25 -25.97
C SER A 6 49.65 7.08 -26.25
N PHE A 7 49.11 6.50 -25.19
CA PHE A 7 48.20 5.35 -25.24
C PHE A 7 46.91 5.69 -24.50
N GLU A 8 45.82 5.87 -25.24
CA GLU A 8 44.51 6.16 -24.69
C GLU A 8 43.75 4.87 -24.41
N VAL A 9 43.33 4.68 -23.17
CA VAL A 9 42.42 3.61 -22.76
C VAL A 9 41.00 4.11 -22.94
N GLN A 10 40.23 3.42 -23.78
CA GLN A 10 38.83 3.73 -24.05
C GLN A 10 37.94 2.57 -23.65
N ILE A 11 36.78 2.87 -23.08
CA ILE A 11 35.74 1.89 -22.73
C ILE A 11 34.53 2.11 -23.62
N HIS A 12 33.93 1.01 -24.08
CA HIS A 12 32.63 1.00 -24.73
C HIS A 12 31.55 0.73 -23.67
N SER A 13 30.65 1.68 -23.48
CA SER A 13 29.46 1.55 -22.62
C SER A 13 28.35 2.39 -23.25
N ASP A 14 27.11 1.89 -23.24
CA ASP A 14 25.92 2.56 -23.78
C ASP A 14 26.10 3.13 -25.20
N LYS A 15 26.60 2.28 -26.12
CA LYS A 15 26.85 2.60 -27.55
C LYS A 15 27.89 3.69 -27.82
N ARG A 16 28.71 4.07 -26.85
CA ARG A 16 29.75 5.10 -27.00
C ARG A 16 31.10 4.62 -26.51
N TRP A 17 32.16 5.09 -27.16
CA TRP A 17 33.54 4.97 -26.67
C TRP A 17 33.89 6.21 -25.86
N THR A 18 34.41 6.03 -24.65
CA THR A 18 34.86 7.12 -23.78
C THR A 18 36.29 6.86 -23.34
N VAL A 19 37.17 7.86 -23.50
CA VAL A 19 38.54 7.83 -22.99
C VAL A 19 38.47 7.92 -21.47
N ILE A 20 39.03 6.94 -20.78
CA ILE A 20 39.06 6.90 -19.30
C ILE A 20 40.43 7.30 -18.74
N ARG A 21 41.51 7.04 -19.48
CA ARG A 21 42.87 7.37 -19.05
C ARG A 21 43.81 7.39 -20.24
N VAL A 22 44.90 8.15 -20.13
CA VAL A 22 46.00 8.19 -21.09
C VAL A 22 47.29 7.80 -20.36
N HIS A 23 48.09 6.95 -20.97
CA HIS A 23 49.37 6.47 -20.45
C HIS A 23 50.49 6.73 -21.45
N ASP A 24 51.72 6.83 -20.96
CA ASP A 24 52.92 6.95 -21.81
C ASP A 24 53.50 5.58 -22.23
N SER A 25 52.94 4.48 -21.70
CA SER A 25 53.41 3.11 -21.87
C SER A 25 52.28 2.18 -22.34
N GLN A 26 52.54 1.40 -23.38
CA GLN A 26 51.57 0.44 -23.93
C GLN A 26 51.20 -0.64 -22.91
N ALA A 27 52.18 -1.13 -22.14
CA ALA A 27 51.97 -2.20 -21.18
C ALA A 27 51.04 -1.77 -20.05
N ASP A 28 51.24 -0.55 -19.54
CA ASP A 28 50.42 0.01 -18.46
C ASP A 28 49.01 0.33 -18.95
N ALA A 29 48.87 0.85 -20.17
CA ALA A 29 47.56 1.07 -20.81
C ALA A 29 46.77 -0.23 -20.98
N ILE A 30 47.42 -1.32 -21.40
CA ILE A 30 46.76 -2.62 -21.57
C ILE A 30 46.37 -3.21 -20.20
N ALA A 31 47.23 -3.11 -19.20
CA ALA A 31 46.93 -3.58 -17.84
C ALA A 31 45.73 -2.82 -17.26
N ASP A 32 45.69 -1.50 -17.42
CA ASP A 32 44.59 -0.64 -16.98
C ASP A 32 43.30 -0.90 -17.76
N ALA A 33 43.38 -1.12 -19.08
CA ALA A 33 42.23 -1.51 -19.89
C ALA A 33 41.63 -2.84 -19.41
N GLN A 34 42.46 -3.85 -19.14
CA GLN A 34 42.01 -5.15 -18.65
C GLN A 34 41.45 -5.08 -17.22
N ALA A 35 42.07 -4.29 -16.34
CA ALA A 35 41.57 -4.04 -15.00
C ALA A 35 40.20 -3.33 -15.06
N SER A 36 40.08 -2.32 -15.91
CA SER A 36 38.86 -1.54 -16.11
C SER A 36 37.71 -2.40 -16.65
N LEU A 37 37.98 -3.28 -17.63
CA LEU A 37 36.99 -4.23 -18.14
C LEU A 37 36.51 -5.19 -17.04
N LYS A 38 37.41 -5.68 -16.18
CA LYS A 38 37.03 -6.58 -15.07
C LYS A 38 36.26 -5.87 -13.95
N GLN A 39 36.59 -4.61 -13.67
CA GLN A 39 36.03 -3.84 -12.56
C GLN A 39 34.68 -3.21 -12.91
N ARG A 40 34.48 -2.81 -14.17
CA ARG A 40 33.26 -2.16 -14.64
C ARG A 40 32.30 -3.18 -15.24
N ARG A 41 31.18 -3.43 -14.56
CA ARG A 41 30.16 -4.37 -15.06
C ARG A 41 29.39 -3.84 -16.27
N ASP A 42 29.36 -2.52 -16.46
CA ASP A 42 28.75 -1.81 -17.58
C ASP A 42 29.65 -1.71 -18.82
N ALA A 43 30.94 -2.08 -18.70
CA ALA A 43 31.86 -2.07 -19.83
C ALA A 43 31.57 -3.24 -20.77
N GLU A 44 31.16 -2.92 -22.00
CA GLU A 44 30.94 -3.90 -23.08
C GLU A 44 32.25 -4.30 -23.75
N ALA A 45 33.17 -3.35 -23.87
CA ALA A 45 34.49 -3.56 -24.42
C ALA A 45 35.47 -2.52 -23.91
N VAL A 46 36.76 -2.84 -24.03
CA VAL A 46 37.85 -1.88 -23.87
C VAL A 46 38.74 -1.91 -25.09
N ARG A 47 39.35 -0.77 -25.43
CA ARG A 47 40.40 -0.67 -26.43
C ARG A 47 41.50 0.27 -25.99
N VAL A 48 42.69 0.08 -26.52
CA VAL A 48 43.83 0.98 -26.35
C VAL A 48 44.19 1.55 -27.70
N ILE A 49 44.13 2.88 -27.83
CA ILE A 49 44.53 3.61 -29.02
C ILE A 49 45.91 4.21 -28.79
N ARG A 50 46.89 3.78 -29.58
CA ARG A 50 48.21 4.39 -29.65
C ARG A 50 48.14 5.61 -30.55
N SER A 51 48.55 6.78 -30.06
CA SER A 51 48.65 8.03 -30.81
C SER A 51 50.11 8.48 -30.86
N TRP A 52 50.62 8.82 -32.05
CA TRP A 52 51.98 9.35 -32.21
C TRP A 52 52.08 10.33 -33.38
N LEU A 53 53.03 11.26 -33.26
CA LEU A 53 53.32 12.23 -34.31
C LEU A 53 54.28 11.62 -35.34
N ARG A 54 53.91 11.69 -36.63
CA ARG A 54 54.79 11.34 -37.74
C ARG A 54 55.79 12.47 -38.03
N ALA A 55 56.84 12.14 -38.79
CA ALA A 55 57.88 13.09 -39.19
C ALA A 55 57.36 14.27 -40.04
N ASP A 56 56.18 14.14 -40.64
CA ASP A 56 55.46 15.16 -41.41
C ASP A 56 54.58 16.08 -40.53
N GLY A 57 54.61 15.89 -39.21
CA GLY A 57 53.80 16.66 -38.25
C GLY A 57 52.36 16.19 -38.09
N GLN A 58 51.92 15.14 -38.80
CA GLN A 58 50.56 14.60 -38.67
C GLN A 58 50.47 13.59 -37.53
N SER A 59 49.39 13.66 -36.74
CA SER A 59 49.08 12.67 -35.71
C SER A 59 48.48 11.41 -36.36
N THR A 60 48.96 10.24 -35.95
CA THR A 60 48.44 8.94 -36.37
C THR A 60 47.96 8.15 -35.17
N GLU A 61 46.79 7.52 -35.32
CA GLU A 61 46.20 6.65 -34.31
C GLU A 61 46.16 5.19 -34.80
N LYS A 62 46.40 4.24 -33.89
CA LYS A 62 46.27 2.81 -34.14
C LYS A 62 45.72 2.09 -32.91
N GLU A 63 44.71 1.24 -33.09
CA GLU A 63 44.27 0.32 -32.05
C GLU A 63 45.34 -0.76 -31.82
N VAL A 64 45.87 -0.82 -30.59
CA VAL A 64 46.92 -1.78 -30.19
C VAL A 64 46.39 -2.90 -29.30
N PHE A 65 45.20 -2.73 -28.74
CA PHE A 65 44.51 -3.73 -27.94
C PHE A 65 43.01 -3.50 -28.01
N ALA A 66 42.23 -4.57 -28.11
CA ALA A 66 40.80 -4.54 -27.92
C ALA A 66 40.33 -5.84 -27.25
N LYS A 67 39.40 -5.72 -26.31
CA LYS A 67 38.80 -6.87 -25.64
C LYS A 67 37.34 -6.58 -25.35
N LYS A 68 36.46 -7.48 -25.79
CA LYS A 68 35.04 -7.46 -25.45
C LYS A 68 34.79 -8.26 -24.18
N GLN A 69 33.77 -7.86 -23.42
CA GLN A 69 33.25 -8.66 -22.32
C GLN A 69 32.40 -9.79 -22.91
N ASP A 70 32.56 -11.02 -22.43
CA ASP A 70 31.76 -12.15 -22.90
C ASP A 70 30.28 -12.05 -22.51
N ASN A 71 29.98 -11.32 -21.43
CA ASN A 71 28.62 -11.05 -20.99
C ASN A 71 28.56 -9.69 -20.26
N PRO A 72 28.48 -8.56 -20.98
CA PRO A 72 28.38 -7.26 -20.33
C PRO A 72 27.09 -7.18 -19.51
N GLY A 73 27.21 -6.62 -18.30
CA GLY A 73 26.04 -6.29 -17.51
C GLY A 73 25.16 -5.31 -18.26
N LYS A 74 23.85 -5.37 -18.04
CA LYS A 74 22.93 -4.39 -18.64
C LYS A 74 23.32 -2.98 -18.16
N PRO A 75 23.31 -1.97 -19.05
CA PRO A 75 23.60 -0.60 -18.65
C PRO A 75 22.58 -0.13 -17.61
N VAL A 76 23.12 0.43 -16.54
CA VAL A 76 22.36 0.94 -15.41
C VAL A 76 21.86 2.34 -15.75
N HIS A 77 20.58 2.60 -15.49
CA HIS A 77 19.95 3.89 -15.76
C HIS A 77 19.04 4.30 -14.60
N VAL A 78 18.78 5.60 -14.53
CA VAL A 78 17.79 6.17 -13.62
C VAL A 78 16.40 5.82 -14.13
N ALA A 79 15.58 5.20 -13.29
CA ALA A 79 14.20 4.89 -13.64
C ALA A 79 13.32 6.15 -13.61
N ALA A 80 12.28 6.17 -14.44
CA ALA A 80 11.26 7.20 -14.35
C ALA A 80 10.48 7.08 -13.03
N ILE A 81 10.31 8.20 -12.36
CA ILE A 81 9.46 8.37 -11.17
C ILE A 81 8.62 9.64 -11.34
N ASP A 82 7.42 9.65 -10.78
CA ASP A 82 6.44 10.73 -10.96
C ASP A 82 6.41 11.72 -9.79
N GLU A 83 6.89 11.28 -8.62
CA GLU A 83 6.89 12.04 -7.38
C GLU A 83 8.13 11.68 -6.55
N ALA A 84 8.55 12.61 -5.71
CA ALA A 84 9.58 12.40 -4.70
C ALA A 84 9.23 13.22 -3.45
N PRO A 85 9.22 12.63 -2.25
CA PRO A 85 8.92 13.36 -1.01
C PRO A 85 9.98 14.42 -0.75
N TRP A 86 9.64 15.51 -0.07
CA TRP A 86 10.64 16.51 0.31
C TRP A 86 11.62 15.94 1.35
N CYS A 87 12.90 16.27 1.23
CA CYS A 87 13.92 15.85 2.21
C CYS A 87 14.71 17.08 2.68
N ALA A 88 14.33 17.66 3.81
CA ALA A 88 15.02 18.81 4.39
C ALA A 88 16.34 18.40 5.05
N GLY A 89 16.37 17.22 5.68
CA GLY A 89 17.55 16.70 6.37
C GLY A 89 17.78 15.21 6.17
N LEU A 90 18.73 14.67 6.95
CA LEU A 90 19.04 13.24 6.93
C LEU A 90 17.88 12.38 7.38
N ASP A 91 17.13 12.79 8.39
CA ASP A 91 16.03 11.99 8.95
C ASP A 91 14.93 11.77 7.91
N ASP A 92 14.63 12.77 7.08
CA ASP A 92 13.69 12.65 5.96
C ASP A 92 14.20 11.67 4.90
N LEU A 93 15.51 11.71 4.59
CA LEU A 93 16.13 10.82 3.61
C LEU A 93 16.18 9.37 4.12
N TYR A 94 16.36 9.18 5.43
CA TYR A 94 16.29 7.87 6.07
C TYR A 94 14.85 7.38 6.28
N ALA A 95 13.82 8.22 6.13
CA ALA A 95 12.44 7.79 6.27
C ALA A 95 12.00 6.88 5.11
N LEU A 96 11.07 5.94 5.38
CA LEU A 96 10.60 4.97 4.39
C LEU A 96 10.18 5.60 3.05
N PRO A 97 9.42 6.71 2.98
CA PRO A 97 9.00 7.29 1.69
C PRO A 97 10.19 7.67 0.77
N ALA A 98 11.26 8.22 1.35
CA ALA A 98 12.47 8.58 0.61
C ALA A 98 13.23 7.32 0.18
N ARG A 99 13.37 6.32 1.06
CA ARG A 99 14.02 5.05 0.75
C ARG A 99 13.28 4.27 -0.34
N ARG A 100 11.95 4.28 -0.35
CA ARG A 100 11.14 3.69 -1.43
C ARG A 100 11.33 4.42 -2.76
N THR A 101 11.37 5.76 -2.73
CA THR A 101 11.66 6.56 -3.93
C THR A 101 13.06 6.26 -4.47
N LEU A 102 14.07 6.16 -3.60
CA LEU A 102 15.43 5.75 -3.94
C LEU A 102 15.46 4.35 -4.58
N GLY A 103 14.72 3.40 -3.99
CA GLY A 103 14.58 2.04 -4.48
C GLY A 103 14.01 1.96 -5.90
N ARG A 104 13.00 2.78 -6.21
CA ARG A 104 12.42 2.88 -7.56
C ARG A 104 13.38 3.57 -8.52
N LEU A 105 13.93 4.71 -8.13
CA LEU A 105 14.81 5.55 -8.95
C LEU A 105 16.08 4.82 -9.39
N LEU A 106 16.70 4.08 -8.47
CA LEU A 106 17.95 3.33 -8.70
C LEU A 106 17.71 1.83 -8.91
N ARG A 107 16.50 1.41 -9.31
CA ARG A 107 16.13 -0.02 -9.37
C ARG A 107 17.11 -0.86 -10.19
N SER A 108 17.46 -0.38 -11.38
CA SER A 108 18.40 -1.07 -12.28
C SER A 108 19.77 -1.28 -11.63
N TYR A 109 20.25 -0.28 -10.88
CA TYR A 109 21.50 -0.37 -10.14
C TYR A 109 21.38 -1.37 -8.99
N LEU A 110 20.41 -1.16 -8.11
CA LEU A 110 20.20 -1.94 -6.89
C LEU A 110 19.98 -3.43 -7.18
N ASP A 111 19.30 -3.76 -8.28
CA ASP A 111 19.16 -5.16 -8.73
C ASP A 111 20.49 -5.77 -9.19
N SER A 112 21.31 -5.00 -9.91
CA SER A 112 22.59 -5.49 -10.46
C SER A 112 23.62 -5.84 -9.37
N VAL A 113 23.48 -5.23 -8.19
CA VAL A 113 24.35 -5.47 -7.03
C VAL A 113 23.61 -6.10 -5.84
N THR A 114 22.33 -6.46 -6.03
CA THR A 114 21.45 -7.05 -5.00
C THR A 114 21.50 -6.25 -3.69
N LEU A 115 21.10 -4.98 -3.71
CA LEU A 115 21.09 -4.09 -2.53
C LEU A 115 19.71 -3.51 -2.26
N THR A 116 19.34 -3.42 -0.99
CA THR A 116 18.21 -2.60 -0.53
C THR A 116 18.62 -1.13 -0.39
N PRO A 117 17.67 -0.17 -0.50
CA PRO A 117 17.89 1.22 -0.10
C PRO A 117 18.45 1.35 1.32
N THR A 118 17.98 0.54 2.27
CA THR A 118 18.51 0.52 3.64
C THR A 118 20.00 0.17 3.67
N GLU A 119 20.42 -0.89 2.97
CA GLU A 119 21.84 -1.24 2.89
C GLU A 119 22.68 -0.15 2.21
N LEU A 120 22.16 0.44 1.13
CA LEU A 120 22.84 1.51 0.43
C LEU A 120 23.11 2.72 1.33
N LEU A 121 22.14 3.11 2.17
CA LEU A 121 22.24 4.30 3.02
C LEU A 121 23.00 4.07 4.34
N HIS A 122 23.17 2.82 4.77
CA HIS A 122 23.83 2.48 6.04
C HIS A 122 25.19 1.77 5.86
N SER A 123 25.57 1.34 4.65
CA SER A 123 26.87 0.72 4.41
C SER A 123 27.77 1.61 3.56
N HIS A 124 28.85 2.13 4.16
CA HIS A 124 29.83 2.93 3.42
C HIS A 124 30.45 2.16 2.25
N ARG A 125 30.66 0.84 2.43
CA ARG A 125 31.14 -0.07 1.39
C ARG A 125 30.16 -0.15 0.20
N ALA A 126 28.87 -0.20 0.48
CA ALA A 126 27.82 -0.27 -0.55
C ALA A 126 27.61 1.08 -1.26
N LEU A 127 27.74 2.19 -0.53
CA LEU A 127 27.52 3.54 -1.03
C LEU A 127 28.66 4.04 -1.93
N LYS A 128 29.91 3.71 -1.59
CA LYS A 128 31.10 4.23 -2.28
C LYS A 128 31.09 4.02 -3.81
N PRO A 129 30.71 2.84 -4.35
CA PRO A 129 30.61 2.66 -5.80
C PRO A 129 29.57 3.55 -6.48
N LEU A 130 28.44 3.85 -5.82
CA LEU A 130 27.43 4.75 -6.36
C LEU A 130 27.92 6.20 -6.40
N LEU A 131 28.60 6.65 -5.34
CA LEU A 131 29.19 8.00 -5.28
C LEU A 131 30.28 8.20 -6.35
N ALA A 132 31.01 7.14 -6.69
CA ALA A 132 32.01 7.15 -7.75
C ALA A 132 31.42 7.06 -9.16
N HIS A 133 30.09 6.98 -9.30
CA HIS A 133 29.44 6.84 -10.60
C HIS A 133 29.18 8.23 -11.21
N ASP A 134 30.00 8.62 -12.19
CA ASP A 134 30.04 9.99 -12.74
C ASP A 134 28.71 10.48 -13.36
N THR A 135 27.86 9.57 -13.82
CA THR A 135 26.62 9.91 -14.54
C THR A 135 25.35 9.55 -13.77
N LEU A 136 25.32 8.37 -13.12
CA LEU A 136 24.10 7.83 -12.51
C LEU A 136 23.62 8.66 -11.33
N LEU A 137 24.50 8.98 -10.38
CA LEU A 137 24.11 9.75 -9.21
C LEU A 137 23.70 11.18 -9.59
N PRO A 138 24.47 11.94 -10.39
CA PRO A 138 24.03 13.26 -10.83
C PRO A 138 22.69 13.26 -11.56
N ALA A 139 22.42 12.27 -12.41
CA ALA A 139 21.14 12.12 -13.11
C ALA A 139 19.98 11.79 -12.14
N ALA A 140 20.23 10.93 -11.15
CA ALA A 140 19.25 10.57 -10.14
C ALA A 140 18.86 11.79 -9.28
N LEU A 141 19.86 12.55 -8.82
CA LEU A 141 19.63 13.76 -8.03
C LEU A 141 18.96 14.86 -8.84
N ASP A 142 19.29 15.01 -10.12
CA ASP A 142 18.63 15.97 -11.03
C ASP A 142 17.13 15.67 -11.19
N ARG A 143 16.78 14.40 -11.34
CA ARG A 143 15.38 13.97 -11.44
C ARG A 143 14.62 14.26 -10.14
N VAL A 144 15.20 13.92 -9.00
CA VAL A 144 14.59 14.17 -7.68
C VAL A 144 14.46 15.67 -7.41
N ALA A 145 15.49 16.47 -7.73
CA ALA A 145 15.47 17.91 -7.53
C ALA A 145 14.35 18.58 -8.33
N THR A 146 14.17 18.16 -9.59
CA THR A 146 13.10 18.66 -10.47
C THR A 146 11.72 18.36 -9.88
N LEU A 147 11.49 17.12 -9.41
CA LEU A 147 10.21 16.73 -8.81
C LEU A 147 9.96 17.44 -7.48
N GLN A 148 10.99 17.55 -6.62
CA GLN A 148 10.88 18.24 -5.34
C GLN A 148 10.63 19.73 -5.52
N ALA A 149 11.24 20.40 -6.51
CA ALA A 149 10.99 21.81 -6.80
C ALA A 149 9.57 22.08 -7.31
N GLN A 150 8.91 21.08 -7.91
CA GLN A 150 7.53 21.16 -8.39
C GLN A 150 6.50 20.66 -7.36
N SER A 151 6.96 20.11 -6.23
CA SER A 151 6.10 19.54 -5.21
C SER A 151 5.36 20.62 -4.41
N ALA A 152 4.18 20.28 -3.90
CA ALA A 152 3.42 21.18 -3.02
C ALA A 152 4.11 21.43 -1.67
N GLU A 153 5.03 20.55 -1.28
CA GLU A 153 5.85 20.66 -0.06
C GLU A 153 7.07 21.57 -0.25
N ALA A 154 7.36 21.98 -1.48
CA ALA A 154 8.50 22.84 -1.78
C ALA A 154 8.35 24.22 -1.12
N PRO A 155 9.39 24.73 -0.44
CA PRO A 155 9.43 26.12 -0.03
C PRO A 155 9.20 27.06 -1.24
N PRO A 156 8.47 28.18 -1.08
CA PRO A 156 8.26 29.14 -2.16
C PRO A 156 9.58 29.61 -2.79
N GLY A 157 9.67 29.57 -4.12
CA GLY A 157 10.87 29.97 -4.85
C GLY A 157 11.99 28.92 -4.89
N THR A 158 11.70 27.67 -4.51
CA THR A 158 12.67 26.57 -4.65
C THR A 158 13.04 26.36 -6.13
N ASP A 159 14.31 26.58 -6.44
CA ASP A 159 14.88 26.33 -7.76
C ASP A 159 15.48 24.91 -7.83
N ALA A 160 15.26 24.22 -8.94
CA ALA A 160 15.71 22.84 -9.12
C ALA A 160 17.24 22.69 -9.09
N ARG A 161 18.00 23.69 -9.58
CA ARG A 161 19.47 23.66 -9.53
C ARG A 161 19.97 23.81 -8.10
N LEU A 162 19.47 24.79 -7.35
CA LEU A 162 19.81 24.94 -5.93
C LEU A 162 19.43 23.68 -5.14
N ARG A 163 18.26 23.11 -5.42
CA ARG A 163 17.81 21.89 -4.75
C ARG A 163 18.73 20.70 -5.04
N LYS A 164 19.23 20.58 -6.26
CA LYS A 164 20.22 19.55 -6.64
C LYS A 164 21.51 19.70 -5.84
N GLU A 165 22.01 20.92 -5.63
CA GLU A 165 23.20 21.19 -4.80
C GLU A 165 22.97 20.77 -3.33
N ASP A 166 21.78 21.04 -2.79
CA ASP A 166 21.42 20.58 -1.44
C ASP A 166 21.35 19.05 -1.34
N LEU A 167 20.81 18.37 -2.36
CA LEU A 167 20.77 16.92 -2.43
C LEU A 167 22.18 16.29 -2.49
N PHE A 168 23.12 16.91 -3.21
CA PHE A 168 24.52 16.49 -3.17
C PHE A 168 25.11 16.63 -1.76
N ARG A 169 24.83 17.75 -1.07
CA ARG A 169 25.26 17.95 0.32
C ARG A 169 24.68 16.88 1.24
N LEU A 170 23.41 16.50 1.06
CA LEU A 170 22.80 15.40 1.82
C LEU A 170 23.47 14.06 1.50
N ALA A 171 23.81 13.77 0.24
CA ALA A 171 24.53 12.55 -0.14
C ALA A 171 25.92 12.47 0.52
N ASP A 172 26.64 13.58 0.60
CA ASP A 172 27.92 13.67 1.32
C ASP A 172 27.75 13.43 2.83
N GLN A 173 26.70 13.97 3.43
CA GLN A 173 26.38 13.75 4.84
C GLN A 173 26.03 12.28 5.13
N VAL A 174 25.26 11.62 4.25
CA VAL A 174 24.99 10.18 4.33
C VAL A 174 26.30 9.39 4.26
N SER A 175 27.19 9.74 3.33
CA SER A 175 28.49 9.09 3.20
C SER A 175 29.33 9.21 4.47
N ALA A 176 29.42 10.41 5.03
CA ALA A 176 30.13 10.66 6.28
C ALA A 176 29.48 9.94 7.48
N ARG A 177 28.16 9.82 7.52
CA ARG A 177 27.43 9.11 8.58
C ARG A 177 27.61 7.59 8.47
N ALA A 178 27.51 7.02 7.28
CA ALA A 178 27.76 5.61 7.02
C ALA A 178 29.21 5.20 7.31
N LYS A 179 30.18 6.11 7.04
CA LYS A 179 31.58 5.88 7.41
C LYS A 179 31.76 5.85 8.93
N ARG A 180 31.22 6.84 9.64
CA ARG A 180 31.25 6.88 11.12
C ARG A 180 30.62 5.62 11.73
N LEU A 181 29.54 5.12 11.15
CA LEU A 181 28.90 3.89 11.57
C LEU A 181 29.83 2.67 11.40
N ALA A 182 30.54 2.58 10.27
CA ALA A 182 31.49 1.49 10.02
C ALA A 182 32.69 1.52 10.97
N ASP A 183 33.08 2.71 11.43
CA ASP A 183 34.19 2.93 12.36
C ASP A 183 33.74 2.84 13.85
N ASP A 184 32.44 2.68 14.13
CA ASP A 184 31.89 2.65 15.50
C ASP A 184 32.00 1.26 16.13
N GLY A 185 33.13 1.02 16.80
CA GLY A 185 33.40 -0.24 17.51
C GLY A 185 32.56 -0.48 18.78
N ARG A 186 31.61 0.40 19.13
CA ARG A 186 30.70 0.19 20.27
C ARG A 186 29.48 -0.64 19.91
N LEU A 187 29.22 -0.83 18.62
CA LEU A 187 28.05 -1.58 18.17
C LEU A 187 28.22 -3.06 18.44
N PRO A 188 27.23 -3.72 19.08
CA PRO A 188 27.27 -5.16 19.24
C PRO A 188 27.21 -5.82 17.86
N GLU A 189 28.01 -6.87 17.67
CA GLU A 189 27.90 -7.72 16.49
C GLU A 189 26.52 -8.40 16.47
N PHE A 190 25.97 -8.59 15.27
CA PHE A 190 24.68 -9.23 15.07
C PHE A 190 24.83 -10.47 14.18
N ASP A 191 24.54 -11.63 14.77
CA ASP A 191 24.63 -12.95 14.15
C ASP A 191 23.36 -13.36 13.37
N GLY A 192 22.26 -12.63 13.56
CA GLY A 192 20.98 -12.91 12.92
C GLY A 192 20.01 -13.75 13.75
N GLU A 193 20.31 -14.05 15.03
CA GLU A 193 19.45 -14.89 15.85
C GLU A 193 18.49 -14.08 16.74
N ASN A 194 18.99 -13.04 17.40
CA ASN A 194 18.23 -12.32 18.43
C ASN A 194 18.17 -10.80 18.20
N LEU A 195 17.27 -10.37 17.31
CA LEU A 195 17.07 -8.94 17.02
C LEU A 195 16.63 -8.14 18.26
N ALA A 196 15.78 -8.72 19.12
CA ALA A 196 15.38 -8.06 20.36
C ALA A 196 16.58 -7.80 21.28
N GLY A 197 17.48 -8.79 21.41
CA GLY A 197 18.75 -8.68 22.13
C GLY A 197 19.68 -7.61 21.56
N LEU A 198 19.82 -7.54 20.23
CA LEU A 198 20.55 -6.48 19.54
C LEU A 198 20.01 -5.09 19.90
N MET A 199 18.69 -4.90 19.86
CA MET A 199 18.06 -3.62 20.19
C MET A 199 18.32 -3.22 21.65
N VAL A 200 18.26 -4.18 22.59
CA VAL A 200 18.63 -3.94 24.00
C VAL A 200 20.09 -3.55 24.13
N GLY A 201 20.99 -4.20 23.37
CA GLY A 201 22.42 -3.86 23.34
C GLY A 201 22.66 -2.44 22.85
N ILE A 202 22.04 -2.04 21.74
CA ILE A 202 22.12 -0.69 21.17
C ILE A 202 21.57 0.35 22.17
N ALA A 203 20.45 0.05 22.85
CA ALA A 203 19.85 0.95 23.82
C ALA A 203 20.76 1.27 25.03
N ARG A 204 21.77 0.43 25.31
CA ARG A 204 22.77 0.67 26.37
C ARG A 204 23.89 1.63 25.97
N VAL A 205 24.14 1.79 24.67
CA VAL A 205 25.31 2.52 24.14
C VAL A 205 24.94 3.77 23.32
N ALA A 206 23.64 3.95 23.01
CA ALA A 206 23.16 5.03 22.16
C ALA A 206 21.89 5.72 22.70
N ALA A 207 21.78 7.02 22.37
CA ALA A 207 20.59 7.83 22.64
C ALA A 207 19.38 7.32 21.85
N ALA A 208 18.17 7.63 22.31
CA ALA A 208 16.92 7.08 21.76
C ALA A 208 16.73 7.40 20.27
N GLU A 209 17.14 8.60 19.87
CA GLU A 209 17.00 9.14 18.52
C GLU A 209 17.94 8.45 17.53
N GLU A 210 19.06 7.90 18.00
CA GLU A 210 20.05 7.22 17.17
C GLU A 210 19.75 5.73 16.97
N ARG A 211 18.98 5.11 17.88
CA ARG A 211 18.74 3.66 17.88
C ARG A 211 18.17 3.13 16.57
N PRO A 212 17.13 3.75 15.96
CA PRO A 212 16.57 3.25 14.71
C PRO A 212 17.58 3.23 13.55
N PHE A 213 18.50 4.20 13.52
CA PHE A 213 19.59 4.27 12.54
C PHE A 213 20.62 3.16 12.79
N LEU A 214 21.02 2.95 14.05
CA LEU A 214 22.00 1.92 14.41
C LEU A 214 21.47 0.50 14.19
N VAL A 215 20.19 0.24 14.50
CA VAL A 215 19.54 -1.05 14.24
C VAL A 215 19.50 -1.33 12.74
N ARG A 216 19.13 -0.35 11.91
CA ARG A 216 19.18 -0.49 10.44
C ARG A 216 20.61 -0.70 9.93
N GLY A 217 21.60 -0.07 10.57
CA GLY A 217 23.02 -0.30 10.31
C GLY A 217 23.47 -1.74 10.54
N ALA A 218 23.13 -2.31 11.70
CA ALA A 218 23.43 -3.70 12.03
C ALA A 218 22.70 -4.68 11.08
N LEU A 219 21.43 -4.41 10.77
CA LEU A 219 20.68 -5.18 9.78
C LEU A 219 21.29 -5.08 8.38
N ALA A 220 21.73 -3.89 7.95
CA ALA A 220 22.40 -3.70 6.67
C ALA A 220 23.71 -4.50 6.58
N ALA A 221 24.50 -4.55 7.67
CA ALA A 221 25.70 -5.38 7.74
C ALA A 221 25.36 -6.87 7.63
N TYR A 222 24.33 -7.33 8.36
CA TYR A 222 23.86 -8.72 8.34
C TYR A 222 23.31 -9.14 6.97
N LEU A 223 22.55 -8.27 6.30
CA LEU A 223 22.01 -8.51 4.95
C LEU A 223 23.09 -8.46 3.87
N GLY A 224 24.14 -7.66 4.07
CA GLY A 224 25.28 -7.60 3.15
C GLY A 224 26.06 -8.92 3.02
N LEU A 225 25.82 -9.88 3.92
CA LEU A 225 26.37 -11.24 3.85
C LEU A 225 25.61 -12.14 2.86
N ALA A 226 24.39 -11.76 2.46
CA ALA A 226 23.59 -12.51 1.50
C ALA A 226 23.94 -12.12 0.06
N THR A 227 24.13 -13.14 -0.79
CA THR A 227 24.53 -12.97 -2.20
C THR A 227 23.36 -13.04 -3.18
N SER A 228 22.13 -13.24 -2.70
CA SER A 228 20.90 -13.31 -3.51
C SER A 228 19.72 -12.68 -2.78
N TRP A 229 18.67 -12.33 -3.53
CA TRP A 229 17.41 -11.83 -2.97
C TRP A 229 16.70 -12.87 -2.10
N GLU A 230 16.68 -14.13 -2.54
CA GLU A 230 16.15 -15.25 -1.76
C GLU A 230 16.83 -15.36 -0.39
N ALA A 231 18.17 -15.34 -0.35
CA ALA A 231 18.92 -15.40 0.91
C ALA A 231 18.64 -14.20 1.82
N LYS A 232 18.34 -13.02 1.25
CA LYS A 232 17.92 -11.84 2.04
C LYS A 232 16.52 -12.01 2.60
N LEU A 233 15.60 -12.54 1.82
CA LEU A 233 14.25 -12.83 2.28
C LEU A 233 14.28 -13.83 3.43
N ASP A 234 15.00 -14.95 3.29
CA ASP A 234 15.14 -15.94 4.36
C ASP A 234 15.70 -15.32 5.64
N ARG A 235 16.77 -14.52 5.51
CA ARG A 235 17.36 -13.80 6.65
C ARG A 235 16.39 -12.84 7.32
N LEU A 236 15.62 -12.06 6.57
CA LEU A 236 14.63 -11.12 7.11
C LEU A 236 13.48 -11.85 7.78
N LEU A 237 12.95 -12.89 7.14
CA LEU A 237 11.80 -13.64 7.62
C LEU A 237 12.12 -14.41 8.90
N ALA A 238 13.34 -14.95 9.03
CA ALA A 238 13.82 -15.60 10.24
C ALA A 238 13.82 -14.67 11.48
N LEU A 239 13.90 -13.35 11.28
CA LEU A 239 13.91 -12.37 12.37
C LEU A 239 12.52 -12.02 12.93
N PHE A 240 11.43 -12.46 12.29
CA PHE A 240 10.06 -12.21 12.76
C PHE A 240 9.63 -13.13 13.92
N ALA A 241 10.36 -13.05 15.04
CA ALA A 241 10.05 -13.80 16.25
C ALA A 241 8.75 -13.31 16.93
N PRO A 242 8.07 -14.15 17.76
CA PRO A 242 6.88 -13.75 18.51
C PRO A 242 7.11 -12.66 19.56
N ASP A 243 8.31 -12.62 20.14
CA ASP A 243 8.75 -11.68 21.18
C ASP A 243 9.43 -10.42 20.63
N LEU A 244 9.46 -10.26 19.30
CA LEU A 244 10.04 -9.10 18.65
C LEU A 244 9.30 -7.80 19.06
N PRO A 245 10.00 -6.79 19.59
CA PRO A 245 9.39 -5.51 19.94
C PRO A 245 8.72 -4.83 18.73
N PRO A 246 7.64 -4.03 18.94
CA PRO A 246 6.93 -3.36 17.85
C PRO A 246 7.83 -2.49 16.95
N GLU A 247 8.81 -1.78 17.54
CA GLU A 247 9.77 -0.99 16.77
C GLU A 247 10.64 -1.87 15.85
N GLY A 248 11.11 -3.02 16.35
CA GLY A 248 11.86 -3.98 15.54
C GLY A 248 11.02 -4.57 14.41
N ALA A 249 9.76 -4.90 14.70
CA ALA A 249 8.80 -5.38 13.69
C ALA A 249 8.57 -4.35 12.59
N THR A 250 8.41 -3.07 12.94
CA THR A 250 8.28 -1.98 11.97
C THR A 250 9.53 -1.84 11.10
N ILE A 251 10.74 -1.89 11.69
CA ILE A 251 11.99 -1.81 10.92
C ILE A 251 12.12 -2.99 9.95
N LEU A 252 11.79 -4.21 10.38
CA LEU A 252 11.81 -5.38 9.50
C LEU A 252 10.77 -5.30 8.38
N ASP A 253 9.55 -4.87 8.68
CA ASP A 253 8.50 -4.66 7.68
C ASP A 253 8.93 -3.64 6.63
N GLU A 254 9.53 -2.52 7.05
CA GLU A 254 10.07 -1.52 6.13
C GLU A 254 11.14 -2.08 5.17
N ILE A 255 12.10 -2.86 5.68
CA ILE A 255 13.17 -3.43 4.86
C ILE A 255 12.62 -4.53 3.96
N LEU A 256 11.70 -5.37 4.47
CA LEU A 256 11.03 -6.39 3.66
C LEU A 256 10.20 -5.75 2.55
N ALA A 257 9.53 -4.63 2.82
CA ALA A 257 8.80 -3.84 1.85
C ALA A 257 9.72 -3.29 0.74
N GLU A 258 10.93 -2.85 1.08
CA GLU A 258 11.96 -2.44 0.09
C GLU A 258 12.38 -3.58 -0.83
N VAL A 259 12.49 -4.80 -0.30
CA VAL A 259 12.79 -6.01 -1.09
C VAL A 259 11.62 -6.34 -2.03
N LEU A 260 10.39 -6.30 -1.53
CA LEU A 260 9.18 -6.60 -2.32
C LEU A 260 8.85 -5.55 -3.38
N ASP A 261 9.35 -4.31 -3.26
CA ASP A 261 9.17 -3.27 -4.28
C ASP A 261 9.91 -3.65 -5.59
N ALA A 262 10.92 -4.51 -5.52
CA ALA A 262 11.66 -5.03 -6.66
C ALA A 262 10.80 -5.99 -7.51
N ALA A 263 10.55 -5.62 -8.77
CA ALA A 263 9.78 -6.47 -9.71
C ALA A 263 10.43 -7.84 -9.93
N SER A 264 11.76 -7.87 -9.98
CA SER A 264 12.58 -9.07 -10.13
C SER A 264 12.32 -10.08 -9.02
N VAL A 265 12.29 -9.62 -7.77
CA VAL A 265 12.02 -10.45 -6.60
C VAL A 265 10.62 -11.02 -6.64
N LEU A 266 9.61 -10.21 -6.96
CA LEU A 266 8.24 -10.73 -7.09
C LEU A 266 8.11 -11.73 -8.24
N HIS A 267 8.74 -11.50 -9.38
CA HIS A 267 8.74 -12.48 -10.47
C HIS A 267 9.41 -13.80 -10.08
N GLU A 268 10.51 -13.74 -9.32
CA GLU A 268 11.19 -14.92 -8.79
C GLU A 268 10.30 -15.68 -7.79
N LEU A 269 9.68 -14.97 -6.84
CA LEU A 269 8.79 -15.55 -5.84
C LEU A 269 7.51 -16.16 -6.43
N LEU A 270 6.89 -15.47 -7.40
CA LEU A 270 5.63 -15.91 -8.01
C LEU A 270 5.84 -16.98 -9.08
N GLY A 271 7.07 -17.11 -9.60
CA GLY A 271 7.38 -17.97 -10.73
C GLY A 271 6.67 -17.54 -12.03
N PRO A 272 6.66 -18.42 -13.05
CA PRO A 272 6.04 -18.13 -14.34
C PRO A 272 4.54 -17.84 -14.20
N GLN A 273 4.09 -16.72 -14.77
CA GLN A 273 2.70 -16.30 -14.83
C GLN A 273 2.22 -16.26 -16.29
N PRO A 274 0.98 -16.67 -16.59
CA PRO A 274 0.48 -16.73 -17.96
C PRO A 274 0.31 -15.34 -18.59
N ASP A 275 -0.12 -14.35 -17.81
CA ASP A 275 -0.28 -12.97 -18.23
C ASP A 275 -0.18 -12.00 -17.03
N LEU A 276 -0.29 -10.69 -17.31
CA LEU A 276 -0.20 -9.65 -16.29
C LEU A 276 -1.38 -9.73 -15.31
N GLY A 277 -2.59 -10.03 -15.78
CA GLY A 277 -3.78 -10.16 -14.95
C GLY A 277 -3.64 -11.26 -13.91
N ALA A 278 -3.12 -12.43 -14.29
CA ALA A 278 -2.81 -13.52 -13.38
C ALA A 278 -1.71 -13.15 -12.37
N ALA A 279 -0.66 -12.46 -12.81
CA ALA A 279 0.40 -11.97 -11.94
C ALA A 279 -0.16 -10.97 -10.89
N LEU A 280 -0.94 -9.98 -11.32
CA LEU A 280 -1.58 -9.00 -10.43
C LEU A 280 -2.60 -9.66 -9.49
N GLY A 281 -3.34 -10.65 -9.97
CA GLY A 281 -4.26 -11.43 -9.15
C GLY A 281 -3.53 -12.18 -8.03
N THR A 282 -2.34 -12.74 -8.33
CA THR A 282 -1.51 -13.41 -7.33
C THR A 282 -0.93 -12.42 -6.33
N ILE A 283 -0.48 -11.25 -6.77
CA ILE A 283 -0.02 -10.16 -5.89
C ILE A 283 -1.16 -9.68 -4.98
N ALA A 284 -2.38 -9.51 -5.51
CA ALA A 284 -3.55 -9.11 -4.74
C ALA A 284 -3.92 -10.14 -3.67
N ARG A 285 -3.85 -11.45 -3.99
CA ARG A 285 -4.07 -12.54 -3.02
C ARG A 285 -3.01 -12.55 -1.94
N LEU A 286 -1.74 -12.40 -2.30
CA LEU A 286 -0.63 -12.29 -1.34
C LEU A 286 -0.85 -11.09 -0.41
N GLY A 287 -1.12 -9.91 -0.96
CA GLY A 287 -1.42 -8.70 -0.18
C GLY A 287 -2.62 -8.84 0.74
N ALA A 288 -3.60 -9.68 0.39
CA ALA A 288 -4.74 -10.00 1.25
C ALA A 288 -4.44 -11.08 2.30
N GLY A 289 -3.27 -11.73 2.28
CA GLY A 289 -2.92 -12.85 3.15
C GLY A 289 -3.76 -14.10 2.89
N LYS A 290 -4.12 -14.35 1.62
CA LYS A 290 -5.07 -15.42 1.22
C LYS A 290 -4.44 -16.50 0.34
N MET A 291 -3.12 -16.61 0.26
CA MET A 291 -2.47 -17.62 -0.59
C MET A 291 -2.69 -19.05 -0.07
N ARG A 292 -2.95 -19.22 1.23
CA ARG A 292 -3.32 -20.51 1.83
C ARG A 292 -4.64 -21.11 1.33
N GLU A 293 -5.52 -20.30 0.75
CA GLU A 293 -6.80 -20.74 0.19
C GLU A 293 -6.64 -21.38 -1.21
N LEU A 294 -5.44 -21.30 -1.80
CA LEU A 294 -5.17 -21.91 -3.09
C LEU A 294 -5.16 -23.45 -2.99
N PRO A 295 -5.58 -24.17 -4.05
CA PRO A 295 -5.52 -25.64 -4.07
C PRO A 295 -4.12 -26.20 -3.82
N ARG A 296 -3.09 -25.44 -4.20
CA ARG A 296 -1.68 -25.70 -3.90
C ARG A 296 -1.10 -24.45 -3.25
N PRO A 297 -1.14 -24.36 -1.91
CA PRO A 297 -0.55 -23.25 -1.19
C PRO A 297 0.95 -23.16 -1.47
N PRO A 298 1.52 -21.94 -1.54
CA PRO A 298 2.97 -21.79 -1.68
C PRO A 298 3.70 -22.33 -0.45
N ILE A 299 5.00 -22.59 -0.60
CA ILE A 299 5.94 -22.97 0.47
C ILE A 299 7.07 -21.93 0.55
N GLY A 300 7.97 -22.07 1.53
CA GLY A 300 9.16 -21.23 1.65
C GLY A 300 8.84 -19.75 1.95
N PRO A 301 9.65 -18.80 1.45
CA PRO A 301 9.50 -17.38 1.75
C PRO A 301 8.11 -16.81 1.45
N LEU A 302 7.50 -17.22 0.33
CA LEU A 302 6.19 -16.71 -0.09
C LEU A 302 5.08 -17.09 0.92
N ALA A 303 5.14 -18.31 1.49
CA ALA A 303 4.20 -18.76 2.51
C ALA A 303 4.37 -18.04 3.85
N GLN A 304 5.61 -17.69 4.21
CA GLN A 304 5.91 -16.94 5.43
C GLN A 304 5.43 -15.49 5.30
N ILE A 305 5.65 -14.85 4.15
CA ILE A 305 5.14 -13.50 3.86
C ILE A 305 3.61 -13.48 3.90
N ASP A 306 2.94 -14.46 3.27
CA ASP A 306 1.47 -14.59 3.32
C ASP A 306 0.96 -14.73 4.77
N ALA A 307 1.65 -15.50 5.61
CA ALA A 307 1.30 -15.65 7.02
C ALA A 307 1.42 -14.34 7.81
N LEU A 308 2.48 -13.55 7.56
CA LEU A 308 2.67 -12.25 8.19
C LEU A 308 1.60 -11.24 7.73
N LEU A 309 1.23 -11.26 6.45
CA LEU A 309 0.17 -10.42 5.87
C LEU A 309 -1.20 -10.78 6.45
N ALA A 310 -1.53 -12.08 6.52
CA ALA A 310 -2.76 -12.57 7.12
C ALA A 310 -2.89 -12.19 8.61
N ALA A 311 -1.76 -12.17 9.33
CA ALA A 311 -1.68 -11.74 10.73
C ALA A 311 -1.64 -10.22 10.92
N GLY A 312 -1.60 -9.42 9.84
CA GLY A 312 -1.50 -7.96 9.92
C GLY A 312 -0.18 -7.43 10.50
N ARG A 313 0.90 -8.23 10.48
CA ARG A 313 2.21 -7.88 11.08
C ARG A 313 3.10 -7.03 10.17
N VAL A 314 2.80 -6.97 8.87
CA VAL A 314 3.62 -6.31 7.84
C VAL A 314 2.80 -5.33 6.96
N PRO A 315 2.20 -4.28 7.56
CA PRO A 315 1.38 -3.31 6.83
C PRO A 315 2.11 -2.57 5.69
N MET A 316 3.42 -2.34 5.80
CA MET A 316 4.20 -1.67 4.74
C MET A 316 4.39 -2.58 3.53
N CYS A 317 4.69 -3.86 3.75
CA CYS A 317 4.68 -4.87 2.67
C CYS A 317 3.33 -4.93 1.98
N ARG A 318 2.23 -4.91 2.76
CA ARG A 318 0.86 -4.89 2.22
C ARG A 318 0.65 -3.69 1.30
N SER A 319 1.05 -2.51 1.73
CA SER A 319 0.92 -1.28 0.94
C SER A 319 1.72 -1.35 -0.36
N VAL A 320 2.98 -1.82 -0.34
CA VAL A 320 3.81 -2.00 -1.55
C VAL A 320 3.13 -2.90 -2.59
N LEU A 321 2.58 -4.03 -2.14
CA LEU A 321 1.92 -5.00 -3.03
C LEU A 321 0.69 -4.38 -3.72
N PHE A 322 -0.18 -3.69 -2.97
CA PHE A 322 -1.36 -3.04 -3.56
C PHE A 322 -1.02 -1.80 -4.36
N GLU A 323 0.02 -1.05 -3.99
CA GLU A 323 0.51 0.06 -4.79
C GLU A 323 0.99 -0.40 -6.17
N ARG A 324 1.68 -1.55 -6.24
CA ARG A 324 2.07 -2.18 -7.51
C ARG A 324 0.84 -2.55 -8.35
N VAL A 325 -0.18 -3.16 -7.74
CA VAL A 325 -1.44 -3.47 -8.44
C VAL A 325 -2.08 -2.19 -8.98
N ARG A 326 -2.15 -1.14 -8.17
CA ARG A 326 -2.69 0.17 -8.56
C ARG A 326 -1.93 0.78 -9.74
N ARG A 327 -0.60 0.79 -9.70
CA ARG A 327 0.26 1.33 -10.78
C ARG A 327 0.06 0.57 -12.09
N GLU A 328 -0.01 -0.76 -12.05
CA GLU A 328 -0.21 -1.59 -13.25
C GLU A 328 -1.66 -1.54 -13.77
N LEU A 329 -2.64 -1.30 -12.91
CA LEU A 329 -4.00 -0.99 -13.36
C LEU A 329 -4.02 0.31 -14.17
N LYS A 330 -3.33 1.37 -13.72
CA LYS A 330 -3.20 2.65 -14.44
C LYS A 330 -2.32 2.53 -15.71
N SER A 331 -1.40 1.55 -15.76
CA SER A 331 -0.51 1.36 -16.92
C SER A 331 -1.27 0.97 -18.20
N GLY A 332 -0.67 1.25 -19.37
CA GLY A 332 -1.23 0.88 -20.67
C GLY A 332 -0.99 -0.59 -21.06
N ARG A 333 -0.38 -1.39 -20.19
CA ARG A 333 -0.07 -2.80 -20.49
C ARG A 333 -1.36 -3.63 -20.44
N ARG A 334 -1.51 -4.57 -21.36
CA ARG A 334 -2.66 -5.50 -21.37
C ARG A 334 -2.62 -6.42 -20.16
N LEU A 335 -3.77 -6.66 -19.54
CA LEU A 335 -3.92 -7.62 -18.45
C LEU A 335 -3.96 -9.05 -18.98
N GLY A 336 -4.77 -9.30 -20.00
CA GLY A 336 -4.92 -10.62 -20.60
C GLY A 336 -4.06 -10.83 -21.84
N GLY A 337 -3.91 -12.09 -22.25
CA GLY A 337 -3.29 -12.47 -23.52
C GLY A 337 -4.01 -11.95 -24.77
N ASN A 338 -3.52 -12.33 -25.96
CA ASN A 338 -4.08 -11.90 -27.25
C ASN A 338 -5.57 -12.30 -27.42
N GLY A 339 -6.39 -11.41 -28.00
CA GLY A 339 -7.84 -11.59 -28.17
C GLY A 339 -8.71 -11.02 -27.02
N ASN A 340 -9.88 -11.62 -26.78
CA ASN A 340 -10.89 -11.20 -25.78
C ASN A 340 -10.51 -11.43 -24.31
N GLY A 341 -9.24 -11.73 -24.02
CA GLY A 341 -8.77 -12.06 -22.67
C GLY A 341 -8.73 -10.87 -21.70
N GLU A 342 -8.74 -9.62 -22.20
CA GLU A 342 -8.60 -8.42 -21.35
C GLU A 342 -9.76 -8.26 -20.36
N GLY A 343 -11.00 -8.33 -20.84
CA GLY A 343 -12.18 -8.17 -19.98
C GLY A 343 -12.31 -9.28 -18.94
N ALA A 344 -12.01 -10.53 -19.33
CA ALA A 344 -12.02 -11.67 -18.42
C ALA A 344 -10.91 -11.55 -17.35
N ALA A 345 -9.69 -11.15 -17.74
CA ALA A 345 -8.59 -10.93 -16.82
C ALA A 345 -8.89 -9.78 -15.85
N PHE A 346 -9.47 -8.68 -16.34
CA PHE A 346 -9.90 -7.57 -15.49
C PHE A 346 -10.98 -7.99 -14.50
N ALA A 347 -12.02 -8.72 -14.95
CA ALA A 347 -13.08 -9.22 -14.08
C ALA A 347 -12.54 -10.15 -12.99
N ALA A 348 -11.63 -11.06 -13.35
CA ALA A 348 -10.98 -11.95 -12.40
C ALA A 348 -10.12 -11.20 -11.37
N LEU A 349 -9.37 -10.18 -11.81
CA LEU A 349 -8.58 -9.33 -10.91
C LEU A 349 -9.48 -8.49 -10.01
N PHE A 350 -10.53 -7.88 -10.55
CA PHE A 350 -11.48 -7.07 -9.79
C PHE A 350 -12.15 -7.87 -8.68
N ALA A 351 -12.54 -9.13 -8.96
CA ALA A 351 -13.10 -10.04 -7.96
C ALA A 351 -12.15 -10.32 -6.78
N LEU A 352 -10.83 -10.20 -6.98
CA LEU A 352 -9.81 -10.36 -5.93
C LEU A 352 -9.50 -9.07 -5.19
N LEU A 353 -9.82 -7.92 -5.78
CA LEU A 353 -9.55 -6.60 -5.21
C LEU A 353 -10.67 -6.11 -4.29
N HIS A 354 -11.79 -6.80 -4.19
CA HIS A 354 -12.82 -6.45 -3.22
C HIS A 354 -12.98 -7.53 -2.14
N ASP A 355 -13.37 -7.10 -0.94
CA ASP A 355 -13.56 -7.96 0.24
C ASP A 355 -14.87 -8.78 0.24
N GLY A 356 -15.50 -8.95 -0.93
CA GLY A 356 -16.86 -9.48 -1.06
C GLY A 356 -17.99 -8.53 -0.59
N GLN A 357 -17.69 -7.45 0.13
CA GLN A 357 -18.66 -6.47 0.63
C GLN A 357 -18.70 -5.18 -0.19
N GLY A 358 -17.83 -5.06 -1.21
CA GLY A 358 -17.76 -3.92 -2.13
C GLY A 358 -16.67 -2.91 -1.75
N THR A 359 -15.83 -3.23 -0.76
CA THR A 359 -14.71 -2.40 -0.30
C THR A 359 -13.40 -2.90 -0.89
N VAL A 360 -12.52 -1.98 -1.28
CA VAL A 360 -11.23 -2.28 -1.94
C VAL A 360 -10.04 -1.85 -1.06
N PRO A 361 -8.87 -2.49 -1.18
CA PRO A 361 -7.66 -2.09 -0.46
C PRO A 361 -7.19 -0.70 -0.90
N GLU A 362 -6.48 0.03 -0.04
CA GLU A 362 -5.97 1.40 -0.30
C GLU A 362 -7.06 2.46 -0.59
N GLY A 363 -8.35 2.12 -0.46
CA GLY A 363 -9.46 3.08 -0.52
C GLY A 363 -9.63 3.75 -1.90
N LEU A 364 -9.74 5.08 -1.90
CA LEU A 364 -10.09 5.88 -3.08
C LEU A 364 -9.07 5.75 -4.22
N GLU A 365 -7.78 5.66 -3.90
CA GLU A 365 -6.70 5.54 -4.88
C GLU A 365 -6.79 4.27 -5.72
N MET A 366 -7.21 3.16 -5.10
CA MET A 366 -7.44 1.90 -5.81
C MET A 366 -8.72 1.97 -6.64
N LEU A 367 -9.79 2.59 -6.12
CA LEU A 367 -11.02 2.81 -6.88
C LEU A 367 -10.76 3.62 -8.16
N GLU A 368 -9.93 4.65 -8.09
CA GLU A 368 -9.55 5.44 -9.27
C GLU A 368 -8.76 4.62 -10.29
N ALA A 369 -7.83 3.78 -9.84
CA ALA A 369 -7.09 2.88 -10.75
C ALA A 369 -8.00 1.84 -11.41
N ILE A 370 -8.97 1.29 -10.65
CA ILE A 370 -9.99 0.38 -11.17
C ILE A 370 -10.86 1.09 -12.21
N LEU A 371 -11.30 2.32 -11.94
CA LEU A 371 -12.10 3.12 -12.88
C LEU A 371 -11.35 3.40 -14.18
N ASP A 372 -10.09 3.84 -14.08
CA ASP A 372 -9.26 4.15 -15.24
C ASP A 372 -9.00 2.92 -16.11
N ARG A 373 -8.75 1.76 -15.48
CA ARG A 373 -8.65 0.48 -16.21
C ARG A 373 -10.00 0.09 -16.81
N ALA A 374 -11.08 0.15 -16.04
CA ALA A 374 -12.41 -0.23 -16.49
C ALA A 374 -12.88 0.59 -17.71
N GLY A 375 -12.58 1.89 -17.72
CA GLY A 375 -12.89 2.76 -18.86
C GLY A 375 -12.26 2.25 -20.16
N ARG A 376 -11.00 1.81 -20.11
CA ARG A 376 -10.31 1.21 -21.27
C ARG A 376 -10.81 -0.18 -21.63
N VAL A 377 -11.19 -0.97 -20.63
CA VAL A 377 -11.65 -2.36 -20.83
C VAL A 377 -13.07 -2.40 -21.43
N PHE A 378 -13.96 -1.50 -20.99
CA PHE A 378 -15.35 -1.48 -21.43
C PHE A 378 -15.59 -0.58 -22.63
N ALA A 379 -14.69 0.36 -22.95
CA ALA A 379 -14.79 1.15 -24.15
C ALA A 379 -14.82 0.27 -25.42
N PRO A 380 -15.65 0.59 -26.42
CA PRO A 380 -15.53 0.00 -27.74
C PRO A 380 -14.16 0.30 -28.35
N PRO A 381 -13.68 -0.54 -29.30
CA PRO A 381 -12.47 -0.22 -30.05
C PRO A 381 -12.54 1.17 -30.66
N ASP A 382 -11.44 1.93 -30.55
CA ASP A 382 -11.26 3.27 -31.13
C ASP A 382 -12.23 4.36 -30.62
N GLN A 383 -12.91 4.13 -29.49
CA GLN A 383 -13.77 5.12 -28.84
C GLN A 383 -13.23 5.51 -27.46
N PRO A 384 -13.43 6.77 -27.02
CA PRO A 384 -13.11 7.16 -25.66
C PRO A 384 -14.00 6.42 -24.66
N ALA A 385 -13.52 6.29 -23.43
CA ALA A 385 -14.28 5.67 -22.35
C ALA A 385 -15.58 6.44 -22.06
N ASP A 386 -16.71 5.75 -22.14
CA ASP A 386 -18.01 6.28 -21.75
C ASP A 386 -18.25 6.05 -20.23
N PRO A 387 -18.53 7.11 -19.43
CA PRO A 387 -18.78 6.98 -18.00
C PRO A 387 -19.97 6.06 -17.64
N HIS A 388 -21.05 6.07 -18.42
CA HIS A 388 -22.21 5.22 -18.18
C HIS A 388 -21.88 3.75 -18.41
N GLN A 389 -21.18 3.44 -19.50
CA GLN A 389 -20.76 2.09 -19.85
C GLN A 389 -19.76 1.54 -18.82
N THR A 390 -18.81 2.37 -18.40
CA THR A 390 -17.80 2.01 -17.39
C THR A 390 -18.45 1.62 -16.06
N LEU A 391 -19.38 2.44 -15.56
CA LEU A 391 -20.10 2.15 -14.33
C LEU A 391 -21.02 0.93 -14.46
N ASN A 392 -21.69 0.77 -15.60
CA ASN A 392 -22.54 -0.39 -15.86
C ASN A 392 -21.73 -1.69 -15.88
N GLY A 393 -20.57 -1.68 -16.54
CA GLY A 393 -19.65 -2.80 -16.57
C GLY A 393 -19.17 -3.18 -15.17
N LEU A 394 -18.66 -2.21 -14.40
CA LEU A 394 -18.19 -2.44 -13.03
C LEU A 394 -19.29 -2.93 -12.09
N ALA A 395 -20.46 -2.27 -12.09
CA ALA A 395 -21.59 -2.68 -11.27
C ALA A 395 -22.09 -4.08 -11.66
N GLY A 396 -22.01 -4.45 -12.95
CA GLY A 396 -22.37 -5.77 -13.45
C GLY A 396 -21.44 -6.89 -12.98
N LEU A 397 -20.19 -6.58 -12.61
CA LEU A 397 -19.24 -7.55 -12.05
C LEU A 397 -19.54 -7.92 -10.59
N LEU A 398 -20.34 -7.11 -9.89
CA LEU A 398 -20.70 -7.33 -8.49
C LEU A 398 -22.08 -7.97 -8.40
N ALA A 399 -22.13 -9.25 -8.02
CA ALA A 399 -23.39 -10.00 -7.94
C ALA A 399 -24.33 -9.46 -6.84
N GLU A 400 -23.78 -9.17 -5.66
CA GLU A 400 -24.57 -8.81 -4.49
C GLU A 400 -24.98 -7.32 -4.49
N ALA A 401 -26.25 -7.02 -4.20
CA ALA A 401 -26.75 -5.64 -4.14
C ALA A 401 -25.99 -4.80 -3.10
N LYS A 402 -25.72 -5.34 -1.91
CA LYS A 402 -24.93 -4.64 -0.88
C LYS A 402 -23.52 -4.27 -1.36
N ALA A 403 -22.86 -5.16 -2.10
CA ALA A 403 -21.52 -4.92 -2.64
C ALA A 403 -21.55 -3.81 -3.71
N ARG A 404 -22.55 -3.86 -4.62
CA ARG A 404 -22.79 -2.79 -5.60
C ARG A 404 -23.01 -1.44 -4.93
N ILE A 405 -23.84 -1.38 -3.88
CA ILE A 405 -24.14 -0.14 -3.16
C ILE A 405 -22.87 0.43 -2.51
N ARG A 406 -22.11 -0.38 -1.76
CA ARG A 406 -20.87 0.10 -1.10
C ARG A 406 -19.83 0.55 -2.11
N PHE A 407 -19.65 -0.22 -3.18
CA PHE A 407 -18.72 0.13 -4.25
C PHE A 407 -19.08 1.45 -4.92
N LEU A 408 -20.33 1.60 -5.39
CA LEU A 408 -20.81 2.82 -6.04
C LEU A 408 -20.76 4.04 -5.10
N ALA A 409 -21.11 3.87 -3.83
CA ALA A 409 -20.98 4.93 -2.83
C ALA A 409 -19.52 5.34 -2.60
N GLY A 410 -18.59 4.37 -2.58
CA GLY A 410 -17.15 4.64 -2.53
C GLY A 410 -16.65 5.42 -3.75
N LEU A 411 -17.16 5.12 -4.95
CA LEU A 411 -16.81 5.85 -6.17
C LEU A 411 -17.19 7.33 -6.11
N ALA A 412 -18.25 7.69 -5.38
CA ALA A 412 -18.64 9.08 -5.19
C ALA A 412 -17.50 9.91 -4.57
N GLY A 413 -16.67 9.31 -3.72
CA GLY A 413 -15.53 9.97 -3.07
C GLY A 413 -14.30 10.19 -3.94
N THR A 414 -14.27 9.66 -5.17
CA THR A 414 -13.13 9.78 -6.09
C THR A 414 -13.18 11.05 -6.93
N GLY A 415 -12.09 11.40 -7.63
CA GLY A 415 -12.10 12.47 -8.62
C GLY A 415 -13.12 12.26 -9.75
N PHE A 416 -13.49 11.01 -10.05
CA PHE A 416 -14.58 10.68 -10.96
C PHE A 416 -15.95 11.03 -10.35
N GLY A 417 -16.16 10.66 -9.08
CA GLY A 417 -17.40 10.97 -8.35
C GLY A 417 -17.66 12.48 -8.23
N ALA A 418 -16.60 13.27 -8.03
CA ALA A 418 -16.68 14.72 -8.03
C ALA A 418 -17.18 15.31 -9.38
N LYS A 419 -16.86 14.66 -10.51
CA LYS A 419 -17.27 15.10 -11.85
C LYS A 419 -18.61 14.51 -12.31
N HIS A 420 -18.94 13.30 -11.85
CA HIS A 420 -20.06 12.50 -12.34
C HIS A 420 -21.02 12.08 -11.22
N GLY A 421 -21.16 12.89 -10.17
CA GLY A 421 -21.94 12.56 -8.97
C GLY A 421 -23.41 12.22 -9.26
N ASP A 422 -24.04 12.92 -10.21
CA ASP A 422 -25.43 12.64 -10.62
C ASP A 422 -25.58 11.24 -11.23
N LEU A 423 -24.60 10.84 -12.05
CA LEU A 423 -24.59 9.51 -12.67
C LEU A 423 -24.34 8.41 -11.62
N VAL A 424 -23.45 8.63 -10.66
CA VAL A 424 -23.25 7.69 -9.54
C VAL A 424 -24.54 7.54 -8.73
N ALA A 425 -25.23 8.65 -8.45
CA ALA A 425 -26.51 8.65 -7.74
C ALA A 425 -27.62 7.94 -8.53
N GLU A 426 -27.70 8.15 -9.85
CA GLU A 426 -28.61 7.43 -10.75
C GLU A 426 -28.37 5.91 -10.68
N ARG A 427 -27.10 5.49 -10.74
CA ARG A 427 -26.73 4.06 -10.67
C ARG A 427 -27.04 3.44 -9.32
N LEU A 428 -26.80 4.15 -8.23
CA LEU A 428 -27.27 3.75 -6.90
C LEU A 428 -28.79 3.61 -6.85
N GLY A 429 -29.52 4.55 -7.49
CA GLY A 429 -30.97 4.48 -7.66
C GLY A 429 -31.44 3.23 -8.37
N ASN A 430 -30.78 2.86 -9.47
CA ASN A 430 -31.10 1.64 -10.24
C ASN A 430 -30.88 0.36 -9.44
N VAL A 431 -30.02 0.37 -8.41
CA VAL A 431 -29.81 -0.77 -7.52
C VAL A 431 -30.82 -0.75 -6.36
N ILE A 432 -31.02 0.39 -5.69
CA ILE A 432 -31.74 0.48 -4.42
C ILE A 432 -33.25 0.60 -4.60
N LEU A 433 -33.71 1.43 -5.54
CA LEU A 433 -35.13 1.76 -5.66
C LEU A 433 -36.02 0.57 -6.09
N PRO A 434 -35.57 -0.35 -6.97
CA PRO A 434 -36.37 -1.52 -7.36
C PRO A 434 -36.57 -2.55 -6.24
N ILE A 435 -35.75 -2.52 -5.19
CA ILE A 435 -35.78 -3.51 -4.11
C ILE A 435 -37.12 -3.43 -3.37
N LYS A 436 -37.78 -4.58 -3.22
CA LYS A 436 -39.08 -4.69 -2.54
C LYS A 436 -38.91 -5.18 -1.11
N GLU A 437 -37.94 -6.06 -0.88
CA GLU A 437 -37.71 -6.67 0.41
C GLU A 437 -36.25 -6.64 0.85
N ILE A 438 -36.03 -6.62 2.18
CA ILE A 438 -34.69 -6.59 2.76
C ILE A 438 -33.84 -7.81 2.39
N HIS A 439 -34.46 -8.95 2.06
CA HIS A 439 -33.76 -10.18 1.70
C HIS A 439 -33.11 -10.10 0.30
N GLU A 440 -33.43 -9.08 -0.50
CA GLU A 440 -32.75 -8.83 -1.78
C GLU A 440 -31.43 -8.07 -1.57
N LEU A 441 -31.24 -7.43 -0.40
CA LEU A 441 -30.01 -6.75 0.00
C LEU A 441 -29.02 -7.67 0.72
N CYS A 442 -29.54 -8.62 1.49
CA CYS A 442 -28.77 -9.48 2.40
C CYS A 442 -29.02 -10.95 2.08
N TYR A 443 -28.22 -11.87 2.62
CA TYR A 443 -28.47 -13.29 2.38
C TYR A 443 -29.77 -13.72 3.08
N PHE A 444 -30.62 -14.51 2.42
CA PHE A 444 -31.96 -14.80 2.91
C PHE A 444 -31.97 -15.55 4.25
N ARG A 445 -30.95 -16.38 4.53
CA ARG A 445 -30.81 -17.11 5.81
C ARG A 445 -30.10 -16.30 6.91
N ASP A 446 -29.69 -15.07 6.64
CA ASP A 446 -29.13 -14.20 7.67
C ASP A 446 -30.16 -13.96 8.79
N THR A 447 -29.66 -13.89 10.03
CA THR A 447 -30.51 -13.58 11.20
C THR A 447 -31.12 -12.18 11.07
N PRO A 448 -32.29 -11.90 11.68
CA PRO A 448 -32.89 -10.57 11.65
C PRO A 448 -31.93 -9.48 12.12
N LYS A 449 -31.17 -9.74 13.20
CA LYS A 449 -30.14 -8.82 13.71
C LYS A 449 -29.10 -8.49 12.64
N LYS A 450 -28.60 -9.49 11.91
CA LYS A 450 -27.62 -9.29 10.84
C LYS A 450 -28.19 -8.47 9.69
N LYS A 451 -29.41 -8.76 9.24
CA LYS A 451 -30.09 -7.98 8.18
C LYS A 451 -30.26 -6.51 8.56
N MET A 452 -30.71 -6.23 9.79
CA MET A 452 -30.84 -4.86 10.30
C MET A 452 -29.47 -4.16 10.36
N THR A 453 -28.44 -4.84 10.87
CA THR A 453 -27.06 -4.32 10.92
C THR A 453 -26.55 -3.96 9.52
N ASP A 454 -26.74 -4.84 8.54
CA ASP A 454 -26.24 -4.66 7.18
C ASP A 454 -26.95 -3.48 6.49
N VAL A 455 -28.27 -3.33 6.63
CA VAL A 455 -29.02 -2.21 6.04
C VAL A 455 -28.67 -0.88 6.70
N THR A 456 -28.57 -0.82 8.03
CA THR A 456 -28.13 0.40 8.72
C THR A 456 -26.68 0.77 8.35
N ALA A 457 -25.81 -0.21 8.12
CA ALA A 457 -24.47 0.07 7.61
C ALA A 457 -24.48 0.65 6.19
N LEU A 458 -25.37 0.18 5.30
CA LEU A 458 -25.52 0.76 3.96
C LEU A 458 -26.04 2.21 4.01
N GLU A 459 -26.97 2.51 4.90
CA GLU A 459 -27.46 3.88 5.11
C GLU A 459 -26.33 4.82 5.53
N ARG A 460 -25.50 4.41 6.50
CA ARG A 460 -24.33 5.21 6.93
C ARG A 460 -23.34 5.45 5.80
N VAL A 461 -23.10 4.43 4.96
CA VAL A 461 -22.25 4.56 3.78
C VAL A 461 -22.81 5.59 2.79
N LEU A 462 -24.13 5.60 2.56
CA LEU A 462 -24.77 6.58 1.67
C LEU A 462 -24.75 7.99 2.26
N LEU A 463 -24.93 8.14 3.58
CA LEU A 463 -24.85 9.44 4.25
C LEU A 463 -23.44 10.04 4.19
N ALA A 464 -22.42 9.20 4.32
CA ALA A 464 -21.01 9.64 4.24
C ALA A 464 -20.56 9.93 2.80
N ALA A 465 -21.24 9.39 1.79
CA ALA A 465 -20.88 9.59 0.39
C ALA A 465 -21.17 11.03 -0.07
N PRO A 466 -20.25 11.68 -0.80
CA PRO A 466 -20.43 13.03 -1.35
C PRO A 466 -21.34 12.99 -2.59
N LEU A 467 -22.59 12.60 -2.38
CA LEU A 467 -23.64 12.55 -3.38
C LEU A 467 -24.51 13.82 -3.34
N PRO A 468 -25.18 14.18 -4.44
CA PRO A 468 -26.19 15.23 -4.44
C PRO A 468 -27.29 14.95 -3.39
N GLU A 469 -27.72 15.99 -2.66
CA GLU A 469 -28.55 15.84 -1.46
C GLU A 469 -29.90 15.16 -1.74
N ALA A 470 -30.62 15.62 -2.77
CA ALA A 470 -31.96 15.10 -3.08
C ALA A 470 -31.95 13.60 -3.46
N PRO A 471 -31.09 13.13 -4.39
CA PRO A 471 -30.90 11.70 -4.62
C PRO A 471 -30.47 10.94 -3.36
N ARG A 472 -29.48 11.43 -2.61
CA ARG A 472 -28.98 10.76 -1.39
C ARG A 472 -30.12 10.53 -0.39
N ARG A 473 -30.92 11.56 -0.11
CA ARG A 473 -32.06 11.47 0.80
C ARG A 473 -33.10 10.44 0.33
N ARG A 474 -33.44 10.46 -0.97
CA ARG A 474 -34.36 9.48 -1.55
C ARG A 474 -33.90 8.02 -1.39
N LEU A 475 -32.59 7.77 -1.51
CA LEU A 475 -32.02 6.43 -1.33
C LEU A 475 -32.04 5.99 0.14
N VAL A 476 -31.68 6.89 1.06
CA VAL A 476 -31.72 6.64 2.51
C VAL A 476 -33.16 6.37 2.98
N ASP A 477 -34.11 7.20 2.56
CA ASP A 477 -35.54 7.04 2.90
C ASP A 477 -36.10 5.69 2.42
N LYS A 478 -35.60 5.19 1.27
CA LYS A 478 -35.96 3.87 0.75
C LYS A 478 -35.42 2.73 1.63
N LEU A 479 -34.16 2.81 2.08
CA LEU A 479 -33.59 1.82 2.99
C LEU A 479 -34.30 1.80 4.35
N ASP A 480 -34.62 2.97 4.90
CA ASP A 480 -35.39 3.10 6.13
C ASP A 480 -36.80 2.52 5.99
N ALA A 481 -37.49 2.78 4.87
CA ALA A 481 -38.80 2.18 4.61
C ALA A 481 -38.74 0.64 4.52
N LEU A 482 -37.72 0.08 3.87
CA LEU A 482 -37.53 -1.38 3.80
C LEU A 482 -37.28 -1.99 5.18
N LEU A 483 -36.46 -1.32 6.01
CA LEU A 483 -36.16 -1.75 7.36
C LEU A 483 -37.41 -1.68 8.26
N ALA A 484 -38.18 -0.60 8.17
CA ALA A 484 -39.43 -0.41 8.90
C ALA A 484 -40.47 -1.50 8.59
N GLU A 485 -40.66 -1.82 7.31
CA GLU A 485 -41.56 -2.90 6.89
C GLU A 485 -41.07 -4.28 7.33
N PHE A 486 -39.75 -4.53 7.31
CA PHE A 486 -39.18 -5.76 7.82
C PHE A 486 -39.44 -5.96 9.32
N ILE A 487 -39.27 -4.90 10.13
CA ILE A 487 -39.51 -4.93 11.58
C ILE A 487 -40.97 -5.34 11.88
N LYS A 488 -41.93 -4.74 11.17
CA LYS A 488 -43.35 -5.07 11.30
C LYS A 488 -43.64 -6.50 10.88
N ARG A 489 -43.17 -6.90 9.70
CA ARG A 489 -43.47 -8.22 9.14
C ARG A 489 -42.93 -9.37 9.98
N GLU A 490 -41.71 -9.23 10.50
CA GLU A 490 -41.09 -10.24 11.35
C GLU A 490 -41.61 -10.21 12.81
N GLY A 491 -42.48 -9.27 13.14
CA GLY A 491 -43.01 -9.08 14.49
C GLY A 491 -41.91 -8.82 15.52
N ILE A 492 -40.87 -8.05 15.17
CA ILE A 492 -39.68 -7.88 16.03
C ILE A 492 -40.07 -7.20 17.33
N ILE A 493 -40.92 -6.18 17.27
CA ILE A 493 -41.36 -5.41 18.44
C ILE A 493 -42.22 -6.29 19.36
N GLU A 494 -43.13 -7.06 18.78
CA GLU A 494 -44.02 -8.00 19.48
C GLU A 494 -43.22 -9.09 20.21
N LYS A 495 -42.15 -9.58 19.59
CA LYS A 495 -41.22 -10.54 20.22
C LYS A 495 -40.41 -9.93 21.36
N LEU A 496 -40.03 -8.66 21.26
CA LEU A 496 -39.31 -7.95 22.34
C LEU A 496 -40.24 -7.57 23.49
N ASP A 497 -41.52 -7.37 23.21
CA ASP A 497 -42.55 -6.95 24.16
C ASP A 497 -43.59 -8.05 24.45
N HIS A 498 -43.11 -9.29 24.64
CA HIS A 498 -43.97 -10.44 24.85
C HIS A 498 -44.74 -10.33 26.19
N PRO A 499 -46.07 -10.55 26.25
CA PRO A 499 -46.86 -10.37 27.46
C PRO A 499 -46.44 -11.25 28.66
N ASP A 500 -45.89 -12.43 28.39
CA ASP A 500 -45.45 -13.38 29.43
C ASP A 500 -44.16 -12.96 30.14
N ASP A 501 -43.40 -12.03 29.57
CA ASP A 501 -42.19 -11.49 30.19
C ASP A 501 -42.53 -10.41 31.24
N SER A 502 -41.70 -10.29 32.27
CA SER A 502 -41.87 -9.22 33.27
C SER A 502 -41.72 -7.83 32.65
N LEU A 503 -42.40 -6.83 33.22
CA LEU A 503 -42.33 -5.44 32.74
C LEU A 503 -40.89 -4.94 32.63
N LYS A 504 -40.04 -5.31 33.61
CA LYS A 504 -38.61 -5.00 33.62
C LYS A 504 -37.91 -5.55 32.37
N VAL A 505 -38.09 -6.83 32.07
CA VAL A 505 -37.42 -7.50 30.94
C VAL A 505 -37.86 -6.87 29.61
N ARG A 506 -39.15 -6.61 29.44
CA ARG A 506 -39.72 -5.98 28.25
C ARG A 506 -39.17 -4.57 28.05
N ALA A 507 -39.18 -3.76 29.11
CA ALA A 507 -38.66 -2.39 29.07
C ALA A 507 -37.16 -2.36 28.78
N ASP A 508 -36.36 -3.20 29.42
CA ASP A 508 -34.91 -3.31 29.18
C ASP A 508 -34.65 -3.67 27.72
N ARG A 509 -35.32 -4.69 27.18
CA ARG A 509 -35.15 -5.15 25.79
C ARG A 509 -35.51 -4.05 24.78
N LEU A 510 -36.63 -3.37 24.95
CA LEU A 510 -37.08 -2.31 24.04
C LEU A 510 -36.15 -1.09 24.06
N VAL A 511 -35.74 -0.61 25.25
CA VAL A 511 -34.81 0.52 25.37
C VAL A 511 -33.44 0.16 24.83
N GLN A 512 -32.94 -1.05 25.12
CA GLN A 512 -31.69 -1.55 24.55
C GLN A 512 -31.77 -1.66 23.02
N PHE A 513 -32.92 -2.07 22.48
CA PHE A 513 -33.13 -2.14 21.03
C PHE A 513 -33.08 -0.75 20.38
N CYS A 514 -33.72 0.26 20.99
CA CYS A 514 -33.59 1.66 20.55
C CYS A 514 -32.14 2.18 20.63
N ALA A 515 -31.38 1.80 21.67
CA ALA A 515 -29.98 2.18 21.84
C ALA A 515 -28.96 1.31 21.06
N SER A 516 -29.42 0.29 20.34
CA SER A 516 -28.55 -0.74 19.76
C SER A 516 -27.74 -0.25 18.54
N GLY A 517 -28.18 0.84 17.90
CA GLY A 517 -27.63 1.31 16.64
C GLY A 517 -27.96 0.41 15.44
N LEU A 518 -28.93 -0.51 15.58
CA LEU A 518 -29.44 -1.40 14.52
C LEU A 518 -30.58 -0.77 13.69
N LEU A 519 -31.08 0.39 14.09
CA LEU A 519 -32.20 1.07 13.48
C LEU A 519 -31.72 2.35 12.81
N ILE A 520 -32.25 2.64 11.63
CA ILE A 520 -32.06 3.93 10.96
C ILE A 520 -32.88 4.99 11.69
N ASP A 521 -32.30 6.18 11.89
CA ASP A 521 -33.00 7.31 12.50
C ASP A 521 -34.05 7.86 11.52
N GLY A 522 -35.27 7.41 11.71
CA GLY A 522 -36.36 7.56 10.77
C GLY A 522 -37.54 6.70 11.18
N LYS A 523 -38.25 6.13 10.20
CA LYS A 523 -39.42 5.26 10.40
C LYS A 523 -39.08 4.03 11.22
N ALA A 524 -37.95 3.37 10.96
CA ALA A 524 -37.56 2.15 11.65
C ALA A 524 -37.37 2.39 13.17
N LEU A 525 -36.62 3.44 13.54
CA LEU A 525 -36.43 3.81 14.95
C LEU A 525 -37.71 4.36 15.58
N ALA A 526 -38.54 5.09 14.83
CA ALA A 526 -39.81 5.61 15.31
C ALA A 526 -40.77 4.50 15.79
N ILE A 527 -40.86 3.38 15.06
CA ILE A 527 -41.69 2.23 15.44
C ILE A 527 -41.29 1.69 16.82
N ALA A 528 -39.98 1.49 17.05
CA ALA A 528 -39.47 1.01 18.33
C ALA A 528 -39.67 2.05 19.45
N ARG A 529 -39.46 3.33 19.16
CA ARG A 529 -39.64 4.43 20.12
C ARG A 529 -41.09 4.58 20.56
N GLU A 530 -42.05 4.49 19.63
CA GLU A 530 -43.48 4.59 19.92
C GLU A 530 -43.92 3.50 20.90
N ARG A 531 -43.54 2.24 20.64
CA ARG A 531 -43.87 1.14 21.56
C ARG A 531 -43.19 1.30 22.92
N THR A 532 -41.92 1.70 22.93
CA THR A 532 -41.18 1.95 24.17
C THR A 532 -41.85 3.04 24.99
N GLN A 533 -42.24 4.16 24.38
CA GLN A 533 -42.94 5.25 25.06
C GLN A 533 -44.31 4.82 25.60
N ALA A 534 -45.06 4.00 24.86
CA ALA A 534 -46.33 3.45 25.34
C ALA A 534 -46.15 2.58 26.58
N LEU A 535 -45.06 1.80 26.65
CA LEU A 535 -44.71 0.98 27.83
C LEU A 535 -44.30 1.86 29.02
N LEU A 536 -43.45 2.87 28.79
CA LEU A 536 -42.95 3.77 29.84
C LEU A 536 -44.04 4.67 30.45
N ARG A 537 -45.08 5.00 29.67
CA ARG A 537 -46.22 5.83 30.12
C ARG A 537 -47.28 5.06 30.92
N GLN A 538 -47.09 3.77 31.16
CA GLN A 538 -48.00 3.01 32.00
C GLN A 538 -48.03 3.59 33.42
N PRO A 539 -49.21 3.62 34.08
CA PRO A 539 -49.30 4.07 35.46
C PRO A 539 -48.49 3.15 36.37
N ASP A 540 -47.83 3.75 37.36
CA ASP A 540 -46.95 3.07 38.33
C ASP A 540 -45.79 2.30 37.68
N PHE A 541 -45.31 2.73 36.52
CA PHE A 541 -44.25 2.03 35.79
C PHE A 541 -43.03 1.76 36.67
N VAL A 542 -42.53 2.77 37.40
CA VAL A 542 -41.35 2.64 38.25
C VAL A 542 -41.55 1.61 39.35
N ALA A 543 -42.72 1.63 40.00
CA ALA A 543 -43.07 0.67 41.05
C ALA A 543 -43.17 -0.75 40.48
N LYS A 544 -43.82 -0.93 39.33
CA LYS A 544 -43.96 -2.23 38.65
C LYS A 544 -42.63 -2.76 38.11
N TYR A 545 -41.75 -1.86 37.66
CA TYR A 545 -40.40 -2.21 37.21
C TYR A 545 -39.54 -2.69 38.37
N ALA A 546 -39.57 -1.98 39.50
CA ALA A 546 -38.84 -2.35 40.72
C ALA A 546 -39.38 -3.64 41.36
N ALA A 547 -40.70 -3.86 41.33
CA ALA A 547 -41.35 -5.05 41.88
C ALA A 547 -40.91 -6.37 41.22
N ALA A 548 -40.30 -6.30 40.03
CA ALA A 548 -39.72 -7.46 39.36
C ALA A 548 -38.38 -7.93 39.97
N VAL A 549 -37.83 -7.19 40.94
CA VAL A 549 -36.57 -7.50 41.64
C VAL A 549 -36.87 -7.64 43.13
N SER A 550 -36.51 -8.79 43.73
CA SER A 550 -36.86 -9.10 45.12
C SER A 550 -36.03 -8.33 46.15
N ASP A 551 -34.77 -7.99 45.85
CA ASP A 551 -33.90 -7.19 46.73
C ASP A 551 -34.05 -5.67 46.42
N PRO A 552 -34.43 -4.84 47.41
CA PRO A 552 -34.52 -3.39 47.26
C PRO A 552 -33.25 -2.70 46.76
N ARG A 553 -32.06 -3.18 47.16
CA ARG A 553 -30.76 -2.59 46.73
C ARG A 553 -30.47 -2.90 45.26
N GLU A 554 -30.82 -4.11 44.82
CA GLU A 554 -30.71 -4.51 43.42
C GLU A 554 -31.75 -3.78 42.56
N ALA A 555 -32.95 -3.54 43.09
CA ALA A 555 -34.00 -2.77 42.41
C ALA A 555 -33.56 -1.32 42.14
N GLU A 556 -32.95 -0.66 43.12
CA GLU A 556 -32.41 0.70 42.96
C GLU A 556 -31.26 0.72 41.94
N THR A 557 -30.38 -0.28 41.98
CA THR A 557 -29.28 -0.43 41.01
C THR A 557 -29.80 -0.65 39.60
N ALA A 558 -30.82 -1.50 39.44
CA ALA A 558 -31.46 -1.77 38.16
C ALA A 558 -32.15 -0.52 37.59
N LEU A 559 -32.82 0.28 38.42
CA LEU A 559 -33.42 1.56 38.02
C LEU A 559 -32.36 2.57 37.54
N ARG A 560 -31.24 2.71 38.26
CA ARG A 560 -30.13 3.58 37.82
C ARG A 560 -29.54 3.13 36.48
N HIS A 561 -29.36 1.82 36.30
CA HIS A 561 -28.92 1.25 35.03
C HIS A 561 -29.93 1.53 33.91
N PHE A 562 -31.23 1.37 34.18
CA PHE A 562 -32.30 1.64 33.24
C PHE A 562 -32.36 3.12 32.82
N HIS A 563 -32.21 4.06 33.76
CA HIS A 563 -32.10 5.48 33.45
C HIS A 563 -30.91 5.78 32.54
N THR A 564 -29.77 5.13 32.77
CA THR A 564 -28.59 5.25 31.89
C THR A 564 -28.90 4.76 30.47
N LEU A 565 -29.63 3.65 30.33
CA LEU A 565 -30.07 3.13 29.04
C LEU A 565 -31.06 4.07 28.34
N LEU A 566 -32.00 4.67 29.08
CA LEU A 566 -32.94 5.66 28.52
C LEU A 566 -32.20 6.87 27.94
N THR A 567 -31.23 7.41 28.66
CA THR A 567 -30.39 8.51 28.16
C THR A 567 -29.64 8.11 26.89
N LYS A 568 -29.04 6.91 26.87
CA LYS A 568 -28.34 6.40 25.69
C LYS A 568 -29.26 6.18 24.48
N ALA A 569 -30.51 5.80 24.71
CA ALA A 569 -31.53 5.64 23.67
C ALA A 569 -32.17 6.97 23.22
N GLY A 570 -31.83 8.09 23.87
CA GLY A 570 -32.36 9.43 23.57
C GLY A 570 -33.73 9.72 24.19
N PHE A 571 -34.15 9.01 25.24
CA PHE A 571 -35.37 9.31 26.00
C PHE A 571 -35.07 10.26 27.17
N SER A 572 -35.96 11.23 27.39
CA SER A 572 -35.89 12.17 28.54
C SER A 572 -36.81 11.74 29.69
N ALA A 573 -36.55 12.24 30.90
CA ALA A 573 -37.32 11.92 32.12
C ALA A 573 -38.83 12.24 32.02
N GLN A 574 -39.25 13.09 31.09
CA GLN A 574 -40.66 13.41 30.82
C GLN A 574 -41.46 12.24 30.21
N HIS A 575 -40.78 11.17 29.77
CA HIS A 575 -41.41 10.00 29.15
C HIS A 575 -41.79 8.90 30.15
N LEU A 576 -41.40 9.03 31.42
CA LEU A 576 -41.81 8.11 32.49
C LEU A 576 -43.20 8.51 32.98
N GLY A 577 -44.13 7.55 33.01
CA GLY A 577 -45.45 7.73 33.62
C GLY A 577 -45.29 8.19 35.07
N ARG A 578 -46.08 9.19 35.47
CA ARG A 578 -46.14 9.65 36.86
C ARG A 578 -46.67 8.56 37.77
#